data_AF-A0A7I9ZHD8-F1
#
_entry.id   AF-A0A7I9ZHD8-F1
#
_cell.length_a   1.000
_cell.length_b   1.000
_cell.length_c   1.000
_cell.angle_alpha   90.00
_cell.angle_beta   90.00
_cell.angle_gamma   90.00
#
_symmetry.space_group_name_H-M   'P 1'
#
loop_
_entity.id
_entity.type
_entity.pdbx_description
1 polymer ?
#
loop_
_entity_poly.entity_id
_entity_poly.type
_entity_poly.pdbx_seq_one_letter_code
_entity_poly.pdbx_strand_id
1 'polypeptide(L)'
;MTDIGEAAPEHLRGLPLSLRRETRIVGHFTCSACPREEKFRWLYARCTAEGALLCNHCALQWHVGGRYVGWRLCRRCREPRWVGDERSQFTLSPVAYAINRTICDRCVSEDRRTVAVTTECAQCRNPFTAKRSDARFCSGRCRTAAHRAVTATSAQSGTSTRDSGGADDQ
;
A
#
# COMPACT_ATOMS: atom_id res chain seq x y z
N MET A 1 -33.88 16.94 -7.47
CA MET A 1 -33.20 15.82 -8.15
C MET A 1 -31.85 16.32 -8.58
N THR A 2 -30.82 16.03 -7.80
CA THR A 2 -29.44 16.47 -8.07
C THR A 2 -28.61 15.21 -8.27
N ASP A 3 -27.96 15.11 -9.41
CA ASP A 3 -27.09 14.00 -9.79
C ASP A 3 -25.95 13.82 -8.79
N ILE A 4 -26.10 12.85 -7.88
CA ILE A 4 -25.01 12.34 -7.04
C ILE A 4 -24.51 11.07 -7.71
N GLY A 5 -23.67 11.22 -8.72
CA GLY A 5 -23.26 10.07 -9.51
C GLY A 5 -22.07 10.28 -10.43
N GLU A 6 -21.19 11.25 -10.16
CA GLU A 6 -19.96 11.35 -10.94
C GLU A 6 -19.01 10.21 -10.53
N ALA A 7 -19.05 9.13 -11.32
CA ALA A 7 -18.14 8.01 -11.22
C ALA A 7 -16.69 8.52 -11.16
N ALA A 8 -15.83 7.84 -10.40
CA ALA A 8 -14.42 8.21 -10.34
C ALA A 8 -13.86 8.30 -11.77
N PRO A 9 -13.25 9.43 -12.15
CA PRO A 9 -12.91 9.65 -13.54
C PRO A 9 -11.89 8.60 -13.98
N GLU A 10 -12.16 8.01 -15.15
CA GLU A 10 -11.57 6.75 -15.60
C GLU A 10 -10.03 6.80 -15.68
N HIS A 11 -9.48 7.99 -15.97
CA HIS A 11 -8.03 8.24 -16.01
C HIS A 11 -7.30 7.95 -14.70
N LEU A 12 -8.00 7.95 -13.55
CA LEU A 12 -7.39 7.65 -12.26
C LEU A 12 -7.25 6.13 -12.01
N ARG A 13 -7.97 5.27 -12.74
CA ARG A 13 -7.92 3.80 -12.51
C ARG A 13 -6.60 3.16 -12.94
N GLY A 14 -5.81 3.81 -13.79
CA GLY A 14 -4.51 3.33 -14.27
C GLY A 14 -3.30 3.77 -13.43
N LEU A 15 -3.44 4.78 -12.56
CA LEU A 15 -2.28 5.36 -11.88
C LEU A 15 -1.80 4.52 -10.68
N PRO A 16 -0.50 4.47 -10.36
CA PRO A 16 0.00 3.90 -9.10
C PRO A 16 -0.66 4.55 -7.88
N LEU A 17 -0.99 3.77 -6.84
CA LEU A 17 -1.64 4.27 -5.61
C LEU A 17 -0.90 5.43 -4.93
N SER A 18 0.42 5.47 -5.05
CA SER A 18 1.27 6.55 -4.53
C SER A 18 0.96 7.90 -5.17
N LEU A 19 0.55 7.91 -6.44
CA LEU A 19 0.26 9.09 -7.26
C LEU A 19 -1.24 9.48 -7.24
N ARG A 20 -2.13 8.60 -6.77
CA ARG A 20 -3.57 8.92 -6.57
C ARG A 20 -3.85 9.75 -5.31
N ARG A 21 -2.86 10.49 -4.79
CA ARG A 21 -3.03 11.34 -3.61
C ARG A 21 -3.72 12.67 -3.93
N GLU A 22 -4.81 12.64 -4.68
CA GLU A 22 -5.74 13.76 -4.65
C GLU A 22 -6.53 13.69 -3.34
N THR A 23 -6.29 14.65 -2.46
CA THR A 23 -7.08 14.84 -1.24
C THR A 23 -8.41 15.50 -1.64
N ARG A 24 -9.26 14.79 -2.40
CA ARG A 24 -10.60 15.32 -2.71
C ARG A 24 -11.39 15.42 -1.41
N ILE A 25 -11.58 16.66 -0.95
CA ILE A 25 -12.71 17.02 -0.10
C ILE A 25 -13.94 16.59 -0.90
N VAL A 26 -14.75 15.69 -0.35
CA VAL A 26 -16.03 15.37 -1.00
C VAL A 26 -16.83 16.67 -0.96
N GLY A 27 -17.62 16.95 -2.00
CA GLY A 27 -18.68 17.94 -1.87
C GLY A 27 -19.57 17.65 -0.66
N HIS A 28 -20.48 18.56 -0.35
CA HIS A 28 -21.44 18.31 0.71
C HIS A 28 -22.19 16.99 0.49
N PHE A 29 -22.44 16.24 1.57
CA PHE A 29 -23.32 15.08 1.54
C PHE A 29 -24.38 15.20 2.62
N THR A 30 -25.52 14.58 2.37
CA THR A 30 -26.59 14.44 3.35
C THR A 30 -26.44 13.12 4.10
N CYS A 31 -26.45 13.17 5.43
CA CYS A 31 -26.45 11.97 6.24
C CYS A 31 -27.69 11.13 5.99
N SER A 32 -27.53 9.82 5.84
CA SER A 32 -28.67 8.90 5.63
C SER A 32 -29.48 8.65 6.90
N ALA A 33 -28.98 9.05 8.08
CA ALA A 33 -29.64 8.85 9.37
C ALA A 33 -30.18 10.15 10.00
N CYS A 34 -29.82 11.33 9.48
CA CYS A 34 -30.33 12.60 9.96
C CYS A 34 -30.26 13.68 8.87
N PRO A 35 -31.03 14.78 8.96
CA PRO A 35 -31.06 15.82 7.92
C PRO A 35 -29.80 16.70 7.87
N ARG A 36 -28.70 16.31 8.53
CA ARG A 36 -27.46 17.09 8.52
C ARG A 36 -26.74 16.94 7.19
N GLU A 37 -26.29 18.08 6.69
CA GLU A 37 -25.37 18.17 5.58
C GLU A 37 -23.96 18.42 6.14
N GLU A 38 -22.99 17.58 5.76
CA GLU A 38 -21.61 17.73 6.23
C GLU A 38 -20.65 17.80 5.04
N LYS A 39 -19.56 18.54 5.23
CA LYS A 39 -18.35 18.39 4.40
C LYS A 39 -17.42 17.44 5.15
N PHE A 40 -16.96 16.41 4.47
CA PHE A 40 -15.92 15.56 5.06
C PHE A 40 -14.91 15.14 3.99
N ARG A 41 -13.71 14.81 4.44
CA ARG A 41 -12.71 14.15 3.60
C ARG A 41 -13.08 12.69 3.51
N TRP A 42 -13.08 12.08 2.31
CA TRP A 42 -13.33 10.63 2.09
C TRP A 42 -12.64 9.71 3.10
N LEU A 43 -11.49 10.14 3.60
CA LEU A 43 -10.71 9.47 4.63
C LEU A 43 -11.47 9.18 5.94
N TYR A 44 -12.47 10.01 6.25
CA TYR A 44 -13.30 9.93 7.45
C TYR A 44 -14.73 9.48 7.15
N ALA A 45 -15.01 9.01 5.91
CA ALA A 45 -16.32 8.48 5.57
C ALA A 45 -16.68 7.34 6.51
N ARG A 46 -17.82 7.47 7.18
CA ARG A 46 -18.45 6.35 7.87
C ARG A 46 -19.74 6.03 7.14
N CYS A 47 -20.04 4.76 7.01
CA CYS A 47 -21.22 4.31 6.31
C CYS A 47 -21.94 3.20 7.08
N THR A 48 -23.11 2.80 6.59
CA THR A 48 -23.78 1.56 6.99
C THR A 48 -23.20 0.37 6.22
N ALA A 49 -23.69 -0.84 6.49
CA ALA A 49 -23.33 -2.04 5.73
C ALA A 49 -23.70 -1.93 4.25
N GLU A 50 -24.82 -1.26 3.98
CA GLU A 50 -25.36 -0.99 2.65
C GLU A 50 -24.61 0.16 1.94
N GLY A 51 -23.64 0.81 2.61
CA GLY A 51 -22.84 1.90 2.05
C GLY A 51 -23.45 3.30 2.18
N ALA A 52 -24.59 3.44 2.87
CA ALA A 52 -25.22 4.72 3.14
C ALA A 52 -24.33 5.60 4.04
N LEU A 53 -24.13 6.87 3.69
CA LEU A 53 -23.18 7.76 4.38
C LEU A 53 -23.75 8.32 5.70
N LEU A 54 -22.93 8.32 6.76
CA LEU A 54 -23.30 8.84 8.06
C LEU A 54 -22.47 10.10 8.41
N CYS A 55 -23.13 11.12 8.96
CA CYS A 55 -22.44 12.25 9.58
C CYS A 55 -21.64 11.80 10.80
N ASN A 56 -20.67 12.60 11.23
CA ASN A 56 -19.83 12.25 12.39
C ASN A 56 -20.66 12.00 13.66
N HIS A 57 -21.77 12.71 13.83
CA HIS A 57 -22.64 12.53 14.99
C HIS A 57 -23.36 11.17 14.99
N CYS A 58 -24.07 10.84 13.92
CA CYS A 58 -24.78 9.56 13.78
C CYS A 58 -23.80 8.38 13.75
N ALA A 59 -22.63 8.58 13.12
CA ALA A 59 -21.54 7.65 13.18
C ALA A 59 -21.15 7.32 14.63
N LEU A 60 -20.82 8.32 15.44
CA LEU A 60 -20.40 8.11 16.84
C LEU A 60 -21.44 7.39 17.67
N GLN A 61 -22.73 7.65 17.45
CA GLN A 61 -23.82 6.92 18.12
C GLN A 61 -23.87 5.44 17.72
N TRP A 62 -23.49 5.11 16.48
CA TRP A 62 -23.36 3.75 15.99
C TRP A 62 -22.10 3.03 16.50
N HIS A 63 -21.13 3.75 17.05
CA HIS A 63 -19.93 3.16 17.64
C HIS A 63 -20.11 2.92 19.13
N VAL A 64 -20.62 1.75 19.47
CA VAL A 64 -20.63 1.27 20.85
C VAL A 64 -19.22 0.77 21.18
N GLY A 65 -18.47 1.49 22.02
CA GLY A 65 -17.27 0.93 22.69
C GLY A 65 -15.90 1.49 22.33
N GLY A 66 -15.76 2.74 21.89
CA GLY A 66 -14.47 3.47 21.89
C GLY A 66 -13.37 2.97 20.95
N ARG A 67 -13.55 1.83 20.29
CA ARG A 67 -12.67 1.32 19.23
C ARG A 67 -13.19 1.77 17.87
N TYR A 68 -12.29 2.06 16.93
CA TYR A 68 -12.62 2.49 15.55
C TYR A 68 -13.20 1.34 14.70
N VAL A 69 -14.18 0.60 15.23
CA VAL A 69 -14.83 -0.55 14.60
C VAL A 69 -16.07 -0.08 13.85
N GLY A 70 -16.23 -0.44 12.59
CA GLY A 70 -17.43 -0.11 11.80
C GLY A 70 -17.18 -0.08 10.30
N TRP A 71 -18.20 0.29 9.53
CA TRP A 71 -18.10 0.35 8.07
C TRP A 71 -17.44 1.64 7.58
N ARG A 72 -16.47 1.49 6.69
CA ARG A 72 -15.78 2.57 5.99
C ARG A 72 -15.70 2.29 4.50
N LEU A 73 -15.60 3.35 3.70
CA LEU A 73 -15.41 3.22 2.26
C LEU A 73 -13.93 3.01 1.92
N CYS A 74 -13.65 2.03 1.06
CA CYS A 74 -12.31 1.83 0.52
C CYS A 74 -11.91 3.05 -0.32
N ARG A 75 -10.73 3.62 -0.09
CA ARG A 75 -10.27 4.79 -0.85
C ARG A 75 -10.12 4.54 -2.36
N ARG A 76 -9.87 3.29 -2.78
CA ARG A 76 -9.69 2.92 -4.18
C ARG A 76 -11.01 2.59 -4.87
N CYS A 77 -11.74 1.57 -4.38
CA CYS A 77 -12.97 1.11 -5.03
C CYS A 77 -14.24 1.80 -4.53
N ARG A 78 -14.16 2.61 -3.46
CA ARG A 78 -15.30 3.27 -2.80
C ARG A 78 -16.39 2.33 -2.26
N GLU A 79 -16.15 1.02 -2.20
CA GLU A 79 -17.08 0.07 -1.61
C GLU A 79 -17.01 0.08 -0.07
N PRO A 80 -18.14 -0.16 0.63
CA PRO A 80 -18.17 -0.33 2.07
C PRO A 80 -17.41 -1.59 2.51
N ARG A 81 -16.66 -1.44 3.60
CA ARG A 81 -15.81 -2.46 4.18
C ARG A 81 -15.82 -2.34 5.69
N TRP A 82 -15.87 -3.48 6.37
CA TRP A 82 -15.81 -3.52 7.82
C TRP A 82 -14.37 -3.30 8.31
N VAL A 83 -14.21 -2.43 9.31
CA VAL A 83 -12.98 -2.23 10.09
C VAL A 83 -13.24 -2.80 11.48
N GLY A 84 -12.40 -3.70 11.98
CA GLY A 84 -12.55 -4.26 13.34
C GLY A 84 -11.68 -5.48 13.60
N ASP A 85 -11.52 -5.79 14.88
CA ASP A 85 -10.41 -6.61 15.41
C ASP A 85 -10.35 -8.04 14.81
N GLU A 86 -11.49 -8.69 14.56
CA GLU A 86 -11.52 -10.09 14.10
C GLU A 86 -11.99 -10.27 12.64
N ARG A 87 -12.50 -9.20 12.01
CA ARG A 87 -13.10 -9.26 10.66
C ARG A 87 -12.75 -8.06 9.80
N SER A 88 -11.65 -7.38 10.10
CA SER A 88 -11.22 -6.24 9.29
C SER A 88 -10.96 -6.68 7.86
N GLN A 89 -11.65 -6.05 6.92
CA GLN A 89 -11.41 -6.20 5.47
C GLN A 89 -10.38 -5.20 4.94
N PHE A 90 -9.71 -4.53 5.87
CA PHE A 90 -8.53 -3.69 5.64
C PHE A 90 -7.32 -4.36 6.28
N THR A 91 -6.19 -4.28 5.58
CA THR A 91 -4.90 -4.78 6.04
C THR A 91 -4.43 -3.88 7.21
N LEU A 92 -4.79 -4.24 8.44
CA LEU A 92 -4.49 -3.44 9.63
C LEU A 92 -3.04 -3.65 10.08
N SER A 93 -2.20 -2.64 9.83
CA SER A 93 -1.23 -2.18 10.84
C SER A 93 -2.01 -1.50 11.98
N PRO A 94 -1.51 -1.40 13.23
CA PRO A 94 -2.29 -0.91 14.38
C PRO A 94 -3.12 0.32 14.04
N VAL A 95 -4.39 0.29 14.44
CA VAL A 95 -5.50 1.19 14.08
C VAL A 95 -5.13 2.68 13.99
N ALA A 96 -4.11 3.13 14.74
CA ALA A 96 -3.53 4.47 14.66
C ALA A 96 -3.00 4.86 13.26
N TYR A 97 -2.48 3.92 12.45
CA TYR A 97 -1.99 4.18 11.09
C TYR A 97 -3.06 4.01 9.99
N ALA A 98 -4.19 3.38 10.33
CA ALA A 98 -5.27 3.10 9.39
C ALA A 98 -6.02 4.37 8.94
N ILE A 99 -5.91 5.47 9.68
CA ILE A 99 -6.57 6.74 9.33
C ILE A 99 -6.15 7.20 7.94
N ASN A 100 -4.91 6.97 7.49
CA ASN A 100 -4.43 7.47 6.19
C ASN A 100 -4.41 6.44 5.05
N ARG A 101 -4.76 5.17 5.29
CA ARG A 101 -4.54 4.05 4.33
C ARG A 101 -5.66 3.00 4.30
N THR A 102 -6.93 3.40 4.30
CA THR A 102 -8.08 2.48 4.11
C THR A 102 -8.20 2.00 2.66
N ILE A 103 -7.27 1.17 2.20
CA ILE A 103 -7.40 0.40 0.96
C ILE A 103 -7.76 -1.02 1.36
N CYS A 104 -8.85 -1.55 0.82
CA CYS A 104 -9.32 -2.89 1.19
C CYS A 104 -8.40 -3.99 0.64
N ASP A 105 -8.42 -5.17 1.26
CA ASP A 105 -7.50 -6.26 0.90
C ASP A 105 -7.62 -6.70 -0.56
N ARG A 106 -8.83 -6.63 -1.12
CA ARG A 106 -9.06 -6.88 -2.55
C ARG A 106 -8.25 -5.93 -3.42
N CYS A 107 -8.34 -4.63 -3.14
CA CYS A 107 -7.61 -3.60 -3.89
C CYS A 107 -6.10 -3.71 -3.70
N VAL A 108 -5.64 -4.03 -2.47
CA VAL A 108 -4.22 -4.30 -2.21
C VAL A 108 -3.73 -5.52 -2.99
N SER A 109 -4.54 -6.58 -3.04
CA SER A 109 -4.21 -7.81 -3.78
C SER A 109 -4.16 -7.57 -5.28
N GLU A 110 -5.07 -6.75 -5.80
CA GLU A 110 -5.07 -6.31 -7.20
C GLU A 110 -3.79 -5.52 -7.51
N ASP A 111 -3.42 -4.55 -6.69
CA ASP A 111 -2.17 -3.80 -6.86
C ASP A 111 -0.93 -4.70 -6.86
N ARG A 112 -0.90 -5.71 -5.99
CA ARG A 112 0.17 -6.71 -5.99
C ARG A 112 0.23 -7.52 -7.29
N ARG A 113 -0.91 -7.72 -7.97
CA ARG A 113 -0.97 -8.41 -9.27
C ARG A 113 -0.54 -7.50 -10.41
N THR A 114 -0.94 -6.22 -10.39
CA THR A 114 -0.68 -5.29 -11.50
C THR A 114 0.79 -4.89 -11.60
N VAL A 115 1.57 -4.95 -10.52
CA VAL A 115 3.01 -4.59 -10.50
C VAL A 115 3.90 -5.79 -10.82
N ALA A 116 3.43 -6.72 -11.65
CA ALA A 116 4.25 -7.77 -12.24
C ALA A 116 5.21 -7.14 -13.26
N VAL A 117 6.28 -6.51 -12.79
CA VAL A 117 7.31 -5.94 -13.66
C VAL A 117 8.18 -7.09 -14.16
N THR A 118 8.20 -7.30 -15.47
CA THR A 118 9.18 -8.19 -16.10
C THR A 118 10.54 -7.53 -16.03
N THR A 119 11.54 -8.22 -15.48
CA THR A 119 12.92 -7.75 -15.40
C THR A 119 13.89 -8.89 -15.68
N GLU A 120 15.17 -8.60 -15.89
CA GLU A 120 16.20 -9.60 -16.16
C GLU A 120 16.93 -10.01 -14.88
N CYS A 121 17.22 -11.30 -14.74
CA CYS A 121 18.01 -11.80 -13.63
C CYS A 121 19.46 -11.29 -13.71
N ALA A 122 19.96 -10.67 -12.63
CA ALA A 122 21.34 -10.17 -12.58
C ALA A 122 22.40 -11.27 -12.69
N GLN A 123 22.06 -12.54 -12.40
CA GLN A 123 22.99 -13.68 -12.47
C GLN A 123 22.93 -14.41 -13.82
N CYS A 124 21.73 -14.77 -14.30
CA CYS A 124 21.58 -15.62 -15.48
C CYS A 124 21.00 -14.90 -16.69
N ARG A 125 20.69 -13.60 -16.57
CA ARG A 125 20.11 -12.73 -17.61
C ARG A 125 18.72 -13.16 -18.14
N ASN A 126 18.18 -14.29 -17.70
CA ASN A 126 16.83 -14.70 -18.08
C ASN A 126 15.76 -13.73 -17.57
N PRO A 127 14.73 -13.42 -18.38
CA PRO A 127 13.60 -12.61 -17.96
C PRO A 127 12.79 -13.34 -16.89
N PHE A 128 12.28 -12.60 -15.91
CA PHE A 128 11.37 -13.14 -14.88
C PHE A 128 10.39 -12.07 -14.40
N THR A 129 9.26 -12.53 -13.88
CA THR A 129 8.25 -11.64 -13.29
C THR A 129 8.61 -11.31 -11.84
N ALA A 130 8.98 -10.06 -11.58
CA ALA A 130 9.33 -9.60 -10.25
C ALA A 130 8.09 -9.40 -9.36
N LYS A 131 8.05 -10.07 -8.20
CA LYS A 131 7.00 -9.86 -7.18
C LYS A 131 7.15 -8.53 -6.41
N ARG A 132 8.33 -7.92 -6.48
CA ARG A 132 8.69 -6.67 -5.81
C ARG A 132 9.51 -5.83 -6.78
N SER A 133 9.41 -4.50 -6.72
CA SER A 133 10.16 -3.59 -7.58
C SER A 133 11.67 -3.67 -7.43
N ASP A 134 12.17 -4.21 -6.31
CA ASP A 134 13.59 -4.35 -5.98
C ASP A 134 14.16 -5.76 -6.29
N ALA A 135 13.37 -6.66 -6.87
CA ALA A 135 13.83 -8.02 -7.12
C ALA A 135 14.86 -8.07 -8.25
N ARG A 136 16.08 -8.55 -7.94
CA ARG A 136 17.21 -8.65 -8.90
C ARG A 136 17.48 -10.06 -9.44
N PHE A 137 16.88 -11.09 -8.83
CA PHE A 137 17.19 -12.49 -9.13
C PHE A 137 15.92 -13.30 -9.34
N CYS A 138 15.91 -14.15 -10.37
CA CYS A 138 14.77 -15.00 -10.69
C CYS A 138 14.52 -16.13 -9.67
N SER A 139 15.54 -16.49 -8.88
CA SER A 139 15.46 -17.58 -7.89
C SER A 139 16.47 -17.40 -6.75
N GLY A 140 16.26 -18.16 -5.66
CA GLY A 140 17.23 -18.25 -4.55
C GLY A 140 18.59 -18.81 -4.98
N ARG A 141 18.62 -19.71 -5.98
CA ARG A 141 19.86 -20.25 -6.55
C ARG A 141 20.70 -19.16 -7.22
N CYS A 142 20.07 -18.34 -8.07
CA CYS A 142 20.75 -17.21 -8.72
C CYS A 142 21.27 -16.17 -7.72
N ARG A 143 20.50 -15.88 -6.67
CA ARG A 143 20.94 -15.00 -5.57
C ARG A 143 22.19 -15.55 -4.87
N THR A 144 22.19 -16.84 -4.55
CA THR A 144 23.32 -17.50 -3.87
C THR A 144 24.55 -17.55 -4.77
N ALA A 145 24.39 -17.85 -6.06
CA ALA A 145 25.48 -17.85 -7.04
C ALA A 145 26.13 -16.46 -7.18
N ALA A 146 25.31 -15.40 -7.31
CA ALA A 146 25.80 -14.03 -7.36
C ALA A 146 26.57 -13.65 -6.08
N HIS A 147 26.05 -14.02 -4.90
CA HIS A 147 26.73 -13.78 -3.63
C HIS A 147 28.11 -14.48 -3.57
N ARG A 148 28.19 -15.75 -4.01
CA ARG A 148 29.46 -16.49 -4.05
C ARG A 148 30.48 -15.86 -4.99
N ALA A 149 30.04 -15.36 -6.15
CA ALA A 149 30.91 -14.67 -7.09
C ALA A 149 31.55 -13.42 -6.47
N VAL A 150 30.75 -12.60 -5.77
CA VAL A 150 31.26 -11.40 -5.07
C VAL A 150 32.27 -11.78 -3.99
N THR A 151 31.97 -12.79 -3.16
CA THR A 151 32.89 -13.25 -2.11
C THR A 151 34.21 -13.78 -2.68
N ALA A 152 34.18 -14.49 -3.80
CA ALA A 152 35.38 -14.98 -4.47
C ALA A 152 36.28 -13.84 -4.98
N THR A 153 35.69 -12.79 -5.56
CA THR A 153 36.44 -11.61 -6.01
C THR A 153 37.06 -10.85 -4.83
N SER A 154 36.32 -10.67 -3.71
CA SER A 154 36.86 -10.01 -2.52
C SER A 154 38.03 -10.77 -1.90
N ALA A 155 38.00 -12.11 -1.92
CA ALA A 155 39.11 -12.94 -1.45
C ALA A 155 40.37 -12.79 -2.32
N GLN A 156 40.23 -12.56 -3.61
CA GLN A 156 41.36 -12.35 -4.52
C GLN A 156 42.00 -10.96 -4.36
N SER A 157 41.19 -9.93 -4.09
CA SER A 157 41.69 -8.55 -3.92
C SER A 157 42.40 -8.30 -2.58
N GLY A 158 42.14 -9.11 -1.54
CA GLY A 158 42.71 -8.94 -0.20
C GLY A 158 44.16 -9.42 -0.03
N THR A 159 44.72 -10.14 -1.00
CA THR A 159 46.02 -10.82 -0.87
C THR A 159 47.19 -9.99 -1.41
N SER A 160 46.95 -8.78 -1.94
CA SER A 160 47.98 -8.00 -2.66
C SER A 160 48.55 -6.80 -1.89
N THR A 161 48.40 -6.72 -0.55
CA THR A 161 48.89 -5.55 0.24
C THR A 161 49.66 -5.94 1.51
N ARG A 162 50.41 -7.04 1.45
CA ARG A 162 51.53 -7.24 2.36
C ARG A 162 52.74 -7.54 1.52
N ASP A 163 53.69 -6.62 1.55
CA ASP A 163 55.12 -6.90 1.78
C ASP A 163 56.00 -6.06 0.85
N SER A 164 56.09 -4.76 1.16
CA SER A 164 57.13 -3.87 0.63
C SER A 164 57.32 -2.71 1.60
N GLY A 165 57.73 -3.02 2.82
CA GLY A 165 58.27 -2.05 3.78
C GLY A 165 59.26 -2.84 4.61
N GLY A 166 60.51 -2.93 4.22
CA GLY A 166 61.37 -1.78 3.96
C GLY A 166 62.39 -1.83 5.09
N ALA A 167 63.42 -2.64 4.87
CA ALA A 167 64.65 -2.55 5.62
C ALA A 167 65.30 -1.25 5.21
N ASP A 168 65.38 -0.27 6.11
CA ASP A 168 66.37 0.79 6.00
C ASP A 168 66.69 1.38 7.37
N ASP A 169 68.00 1.56 7.53
CA ASP A 169 68.75 2.46 8.41
C ASP A 169 69.07 2.08 9.87
N GLN A 170 70.37 1.73 9.98
CA GLN A 170 71.40 2.17 10.95
C GLN A 170 71.53 1.47 12.30
#